data_AF-A0A662VDB6-F1
#
_entry.id   AF-A0A662VDB6-F1
#
_cell.length_a   1.000
_cell.length_b   1.000
_cell.length_c   1.000
_cell.angle_alpha   90.00
_cell.angle_beta   90.00
_cell.angle_gamma   90.00
#
_symmetry.space_group_name_H-M   'P 1'
#
loop_
_entity.id
_entity.type
_entity.pdbx_description
1 polymer ?
#
loop_
_entity_poly.entity_id
_entity_poly.type
_entity_poly.pdbx_seq_one_letter_code
_entity_poly.pdbx_strand_id
1 'polypeptide(L)' 'MASELIEKVRSISGKNIYSCYQCGMCSASCPMAPFMDLLPHQVIRLLQLGNPDVVKVKSIWVCVSCMTCTDRCPRRVDPG' A
#
# COMPACT_ATOMS: atom_id res chain seq x y z
N MET A 1 -10.02 -2.57 -17.25
CA MET A 1 -8.77 -3.25 -16.83
C MET A 1 -8.11 -2.49 -15.68
N ALA A 2 -7.17 -1.55 -15.89
CA ALA A 2 -6.50 -0.82 -14.77
C ALA A 2 -7.44 0.10 -13.95
N SER A 3 -8.34 0.82 -14.64
CA SER A 3 -9.28 1.75 -14.00
C SER A 3 -10.23 1.06 -13.00
N GLU A 4 -10.70 -0.14 -13.35
CA GLU A 4 -11.71 -0.87 -12.56
C GLU A 4 -11.15 -1.36 -11.22
N LEU A 5 -9.92 -1.86 -11.21
CA LEU A 5 -9.24 -2.26 -9.96
C LEU A 5 -9.10 -1.06 -9.01
N ILE A 6 -8.69 0.09 -9.54
CA ILE A 6 -8.43 1.29 -8.75
C ILE A 6 -9.74 1.89 -8.23
N GLU A 7 -10.80 1.90 -9.04
CA GLU A 7 -12.13 2.30 -8.57
C GLU A 7 -12.63 1.38 -7.46
N LYS A 8 -12.44 0.06 -7.58
CA LYS A 8 -12.80 -0.89 -6.54
C LYS A 8 -12.02 -0.67 -5.24
N VAL A 9 -10.71 -0.43 -5.34
CA VAL A 9 -9.90 -0.10 -4.16
C VAL A 9 -10.37 1.20 -3.51
N ARG A 10 -10.69 2.22 -4.32
CA ARG A 10 -11.21 3.49 -3.83
C ARG A 10 -12.58 3.35 -3.16
N SER A 11 -13.48 2.53 -3.71
CA SER A 11 -14.81 2.33 -3.14
C SER A 11 -14.79 1.58 -1.81
N ILE A 12 -13.84 0.65 -1.63
CA ILE A 12 -13.68 -0.12 -0.38
C ILE A 12 -12.94 0.70 0.68
N SER A 13 -11.82 1.32 0.32
CA SER A 13 -10.93 1.99 1.29
C SER A 13 -11.32 3.44 1.59
N GLY A 14 -12.06 4.09 0.69
CA GLY A 14 -12.28 5.54 0.72
C GLY A 14 -11.02 6.37 0.48
N LYS A 15 -9.88 5.74 0.11
CA LYS A 15 -8.59 6.42 -0.07
C LYS A 15 -8.30 6.69 -1.54
N ASN A 16 -7.67 7.83 -1.81
CA ASN A 16 -7.10 8.12 -3.12
C ASN A 16 -5.62 7.68 -3.16
N ILE A 17 -5.37 6.50 -3.73
CA ILE A 17 -4.01 5.94 -3.87
C ILE A 17 -3.06 6.80 -4.70
N TYR A 18 -3.58 7.65 -5.60
CA TYR A 18 -2.76 8.59 -6.38
C TYR A 18 -2.21 9.74 -5.53
N SER A 19 -2.68 9.90 -4.29
CA SER A 19 -2.08 10.85 -3.35
C SER A 19 -0.67 10.43 -2.92
N CYS A 20 -0.32 9.15 -3.08
CA CYS A 20 1.01 8.63 -2.78
C CYS A 20 2.04 9.11 -3.80
N TYR A 21 3.03 9.85 -3.32
CA TYR A 21 4.20 10.31 -4.07
C TYR A 21 5.47 9.48 -3.83
N GLN A 22 5.34 8.25 -3.31
CA GLN A 22 6.44 7.28 -3.16
C GLN A 22 7.60 7.69 -2.23
N CYS A 23 7.34 8.43 -1.13
CA CYS A 23 8.39 8.81 -0.17
C CYS A 23 9.03 7.64 0.62
N GLY A 24 8.44 6.44 0.62
CA GLY A 24 8.98 5.28 1.33
C GLY A 24 8.84 5.26 2.86
N MET A 25 8.28 6.30 3.49
CA MET A 25 8.18 6.40 4.95
C MET A 25 7.43 5.23 5.61
N CYS A 26 6.36 4.74 4.97
CA CYS A 26 5.63 3.56 5.43
C CYS A 26 6.49 2.29 5.47
N SER A 27 7.47 2.18 4.58
CA SER A 27 8.35 1.02 4.50
C SER A 27 9.54 1.14 5.43
N ALA A 28 10.11 2.34 5.57
CA ALA A 28 11.15 2.60 6.57
C ALA A 28 10.65 2.43 8.02
N SER A 29 9.35 2.63 8.27
CA SER A 29 8.74 2.48 9.59
C SER A 29 8.16 1.09 9.87
N CYS A 30 8.11 0.20 8.89
CA CYS A 30 7.49 -1.11 9.07
C CYS A 30 8.47 -2.07 9.76
N PRO A 31 8.14 -2.60 10.97
CA PRO A 31 9.01 -3.56 11.64
C PRO A 31 9.10 -4.91 10.90
N MET A 32 8.11 -5.20 10.06
CA MET A 32 8.01 -6.43 9.28
C MET A 32 8.67 -6.32 7.90
N ALA A 33 9.24 -5.16 7.54
CA ALA A 33 9.89 -4.93 6.24
C ALA A 33 10.92 -6.02 5.85
N PRO A 34 11.75 -6.56 6.76
CA PRO A 34 12.70 -7.63 6.42
C PRO A 34 12.06 -8.95 5.96
N PHE A 35 10.77 -9.17 6.26
CA PHE A 35 10.04 -10.39 5.97
C PHE A 35 9.05 -10.25 4.80
N MET A 36 9.04 -9.09 4.15
CA MET A 36 8.10 -8.73 3.09
C MET A 36 8.69 -9.03 1.70
N ASP A 37 7.88 -9.58 0.79
CA ASP A 37 8.25 -9.74 -0.63
C ASP A 37 8.14 -8.43 -1.40
N LEU A 38 7.18 -7.58 -1.03
CA LEU A 38 7.11 -6.17 -1.42
C LEU A 38 6.83 -5.26 -0.24
N LEU A 39 7.53 -4.14 -0.18
CA LEU A 39 7.36 -3.14 0.86
C LEU A 39 6.05 -2.35 0.66
N PRO A 40 5.46 -1.77 1.72
CA PRO A 40 4.17 -1.07 1.62
C PRO A 40 4.08 -0.02 0.52
N HIS A 41 5.11 0.82 0.31
CA HIS A 41 5.09 1.82 -0.77
C HIS A 41 5.08 1.19 -2.18
N GLN A 42 5.74 0.03 -2.33
CA GLN A 42 5.79 -0.73 -3.59
C GLN A 42 4.44 -1.37 -3.90
N VAL A 43 3.72 -1.87 -2.88
CA VAL A 43 2.34 -2.35 -3.05
C VAL A 43 1.42 -1.22 -3.53
N ILE A 44 1.50 -0.04 -2.91
CA ILE A 44 0.76 1.14 -3.37
C ILE A 44 1.18 1.52 -4.81
N ARG A 45 2.46 1.38 -5.16
CA ARG A 45 2.92 1.67 -6.53
C ARG A 45 2.31 0.70 -7.55
N LEU A 46 2.25 -0.59 -7.24
CA LEU A 46 1.59 -1.57 -8.10
C LEU A 46 0.10 -1.26 -8.29
N LEU A 47 -0.59 -0.83 -7.23
CA LEU A 47 -1.97 -0.35 -7.33
C LEU A 47 -2.09 0.87 -8.25
N GLN A 48 -1.20 1.86 -8.13
CA GLN A 48 -1.20 3.04 -9.00
C GLN A 48 -0.99 2.69 -10.47
N LEU A 49 -0.21 1.66 -10.75
CA LEU A 49 0.02 1.13 -12.10
C LEU A 49 -1.16 0.28 -12.61
N GLY A 50 -2.17 0.03 -11.78
CA GLY A 50 -3.32 -0.81 -12.10
C GLY A 50 -2.93 -2.27 -12.36
N ASN A 51 -1.83 -2.73 -11.73
CA ASN A 51 -1.36 -4.10 -11.92
C ASN A 51 -2.21 -5.08 -11.07
N PRO A 52 -2.97 -6.00 -11.69
CA PRO A 52 -3.80 -6.96 -10.97
C PRO A 52 -2.99 -7.97 -10.16
N ASP A 53 -1.71 -8.19 -10.46
CA ASP A 53 -0.84 -9.11 -9.70
C ASP A 53 -0.60 -8.65 -8.26
N VAL A 54 -1.01 -7.44 -7.88
CA VAL A 54 -1.00 -6.98 -6.48
C VAL A 54 -1.69 -7.95 -5.53
N VAL A 55 -2.70 -8.69 -6.00
CA VAL A 55 -3.43 -9.67 -5.17
C VAL A 55 -2.59 -10.91 -4.83
N LYS A 56 -1.47 -11.12 -5.53
CA LYS A 56 -0.53 -12.24 -5.31
C LYS A 56 0.56 -11.89 -4.30
N VAL A 57 0.67 -10.62 -3.89
CA VAL A 57 1.69 -10.14 -2.96
C VAL A 57 1.50 -10.80 -1.61
N LYS A 58 2.57 -11.38 -1.06
CA LYS A 58 2.52 -12.10 0.22
C LYS A 58 2.69 -11.18 1.42
N SER A 59 3.29 -10.02 1.26
CA SER A 59 3.50 -9.03 2.32
C SER A 59 2.24 -8.64 3.09
N ILE A 60 1.06 -8.71 2.45
CA ILE A 60 -0.21 -8.43 3.13
C ILE A 60 -0.46 -9.38 4.31
N TRP A 61 0.03 -10.62 4.23
CA TRP A 61 -0.10 -11.65 5.27
C TRP A 61 0.97 -11.53 6.37
N VAL A 62 1.99 -10.71 6.15
CA VAL A 62 3.06 -10.42 7.12
C VAL A 62 2.72 -9.17 7.94
N CYS A 63 1.75 -8.36 7.49
CA CYS A 63 1.30 -7.20 8.23
C CYS A 63 0.77 -7.59 9.63
N VAL A 64 1.28 -6.93 10.66
CA VAL A 64 0.86 -7.12 12.07
C VAL A 64 -0.08 -6.02 12.55
N SER A 65 -0.61 -5.21 11.63
CA SER A 65 -1.56 -4.11 11.91
C SER A 65 -1.12 -3.16 13.04
N CYS A 66 0.19 -2.87 13.12
CA CYS A 66 0.74 -1.96 14.14
C CYS A 66 0.44 -0.46 13.89
N MET A 67 -0.21 -0.12 12.78
CA MET A 67 -0.65 1.24 12.39
C MET A 67 0.44 2.32 12.20
N THR A 68 1.71 2.02 12.46
CA THR A 68 2.81 3.00 12.37
C THR A 68 2.92 3.64 10.98
N CYS A 69 2.73 2.86 9.91
CA CYS A 69 2.80 3.35 8.54
C CYS A 69 1.62 4.29 8.19
N THR A 70 0.47 4.09 8.81
CA THR A 70 -0.73 4.93 8.67
C THR A 70 -0.51 6.29 9.33
N ASP A 71 -0.09 6.29 10.60
CA ASP A 71 0.10 7.51 11.39
C ASP A 71 1.17 8.42 10.80
N ARG A 72 2.24 7.82 10.26
CA ARG A 72 3.36 8.56 9.68
C ARG A 72 3.12 8.99 8.24
N CYS A 73 2.07 8.53 7.55
CA CYS A 73 1.89 8.85 6.14
C CYS A 73 1.55 10.34 5.93
N PRO A 74 2.43 11.16 5.31
CA PRO A 74 2.17 12.60 5.13
C PRO A 74 1.03 12.88 4.14
N ARG A 75 0.66 11.88 3.35
CA ARG A 75 -0.40 11.94 2.34
C ARG A 75 -1.68 11.21 2.76
N ARG A 76 -1.71 10.64 3.97
CA ARG A 76 -2.85 9.90 4.54
C ARG A 76 -3.39 8.81 3.60
N VAL A 77 -2.49 8.14 2.88
CA VAL A 77 -2.83 7.05 1.94
C VAL A 77 -3.15 5.75 2.67
N ASP A 78 -2.72 5.62 3.92
CA ASP A 78 -3.09 4.50 4.81
C ASP A 78 -2.70 3.13 4.25
N PRO A 79 -1.39 2.84 4.12
CA PRO A 79 -0.89 1.63 3.46
C PRO A 79 -0.87 0.39 4.38
N GLY A 80 -1.51 0.45 5.54
CA GLY A 80 -1.54 -0.59 6.58
C GLY A 80 -2.55 -1.70 6.31
#